data_AF-A0A2P6AR54-F1
#
_entry.id   AF-A0A2P6AR54-F1
#
_cell.length_a   1.000
_cell.length_b   1.000
_cell.length_c   1.000
_cell.angle_alpha   90.00
_cell.angle_beta   90.00
_cell.angle_gamma   90.00
#
_symmetry.space_group_name_H-M   'P 1'
#
loop_
_entity.id
_entity.type
_entity.pdbx_description
1 polymer ?
#
loop_
_entity_poly.entity_id
_entity_poly.type
_entity_poly.pdbx_seq_one_letter_code
_entity_poly.pdbx_strand_id
1 'polypeptide(L)'
;MNLTLHASKAMARFIKKRSKIDIDRLPCDDPALVGRVPIQSTPVNVAWQLHVIQTNRDYNDQVVIAMEAFSRYQILIPVTWDMGMKEIESILLTRWMEELL
;
A
#
# COMPACT_ATOMS: atom_id res chain seq x y z
N MET A 1 -3.49 17.42 -4.79
CA MET A 1 -3.64 16.06 -5.36
C MET A 1 -3.92 15.14 -4.19
N ASN A 2 -5.03 14.40 -4.23
CA ASN A 2 -5.40 13.49 -3.14
C ASN A 2 -4.77 12.12 -3.38
N LEU A 3 -4.43 11.42 -2.29
CA LEU A 3 -3.89 10.07 -2.32
C LEU A 3 -4.95 9.11 -1.77
N THR A 4 -5.24 8.05 -2.52
CA THR A 4 -6.10 6.96 -2.02
C THR A 4 -5.29 5.68 -1.94
N LEU A 5 -5.31 5.03 -0.78
CA LEU A 5 -4.51 3.84 -0.49
C LEU A 5 -5.44 2.64 -0.30
N HIS A 6 -5.29 1.64 -1.16
CA HIS A 6 -6.03 0.39 -1.07
C HIS A 6 -5.13 -0.74 -0.62
N ALA A 7 -5.54 -1.47 0.41
CA ALA A 7 -4.73 -2.56 0.94
C ALA A 7 -5.21 -3.94 0.47
N SER A 8 -4.22 -4.79 0.18
CA SER A 8 -4.45 -6.24 0.17
C SER A 8 -4.84 -6.76 1.55
N LYS A 9 -5.41 -7.98 1.62
CA LYS A 9 -5.81 -8.61 2.89
C LYS A 9 -4.65 -8.74 3.89
N ALA A 10 -3.47 -9.11 3.40
CA ALA A 10 -2.27 -9.22 4.24
C ALA A 10 -1.88 -7.84 4.78
N MET A 11 -1.88 -6.82 3.92
CA MET A 11 -1.56 -5.44 4.29
C MET A 11 -2.55 -4.85 5.30
N ALA A 12 -3.85 -5.05 5.09
CA ALA A 12 -4.88 -4.60 6.03
C ALA A 12 -4.71 -5.22 7.43
N ARG A 13 -4.36 -6.51 7.51
CA ARG A 13 -4.06 -7.17 8.79
C ARG A 13 -2.79 -6.64 9.43
N PHE A 14 -1.75 -6.40 8.63
CA PHE A 14 -0.49 -5.83 9.07
C PHE A 14 -0.70 -4.44 9.71
N ILE A 15 -1.41 -3.55 9.02
CA ILE A 15 -1.74 -2.21 9.52
C ILE A 15 -2.59 -2.29 10.79
N LYS A 16 -3.67 -3.07 10.78
CA LYS A 16 -4.53 -3.23 11.96
C LYS A 16 -3.77 -3.70 13.20
N LYS A 17 -2.79 -4.60 13.03
CA LYS A 17 -1.95 -5.09 14.13
C LYS A 17 -1.08 -3.98 14.75
N ARG A 18 -0.63 -3.01 13.95
CA ARG A 18 0.39 -2.03 14.38
C ARG A 18 -0.17 -0.66 14.73
N SER A 19 -1.04 -0.11 13.89
CA SER A 19 -1.62 1.20 14.11
C SER A 19 -3.03 1.15 14.68
N LYS A 20 -3.64 -0.05 14.79
CA LYS A 20 -5.06 -0.24 15.17
C LYS A 20 -6.04 0.51 14.26
N ILE A 21 -5.60 0.89 13.06
CA ILE A 21 -6.41 1.56 12.04
C ILE A 21 -6.94 0.50 11.08
N ASP A 22 -8.22 0.59 10.74
CA ASP A 22 -8.78 -0.13 9.60
C ASP A 22 -8.55 0.70 8.34
N ILE A 23 -8.04 0.05 7.29
CA ILE A 23 -7.73 0.70 6.02
C ILE A 23 -8.65 0.15 4.94
N ASP A 24 -8.95 0.99 3.96
CA ASP A 24 -9.80 0.60 2.85
C ASP A 24 -9.17 -0.56 2.10
N ARG A 25 -9.96 -1.63 2.01
CA ARG A 25 -9.58 -2.78 1.20
C ARG A 25 -9.70 -2.40 -0.27
N LEU A 26 -9.09 -3.23 -1.11
CA LEU A 26 -9.33 -3.14 -2.56
C LEU A 26 -10.85 -3.18 -2.82
N PRO A 27 -11.40 -2.18 -3.54
CA PRO A 27 -12.83 -2.09 -3.81
C PRO A 27 -13.24 -3.30 -4.64
N CYS A 28 -14.21 -4.05 -4.14
CA CYS A 28 -14.68 -5.23 -4.83
C CYS A 28 -16.08 -5.61 -4.37
N ASP A 29 -17.06 -5.35 -5.22
CA ASP A 29 -18.47 -5.67 -4.96
C ASP A 29 -18.73 -7.18 -5.05
N ASP A 30 -17.89 -7.91 -5.79
CA ASP A 30 -17.91 -9.37 -5.89
C ASP A 30 -16.67 -9.98 -5.20
N PRO A 31 -16.82 -10.72 -4.09
CA PRO A 31 -15.72 -11.40 -3.41
C PRO A 31 -14.85 -12.30 -4.31
N ALA A 32 -15.40 -12.84 -5.42
CA ALA A 32 -14.67 -13.65 -6.38
C ALA A 32 -13.70 -12.84 -7.25
N LEU A 33 -13.87 -11.52 -7.31
CA LEU A 33 -13.06 -10.59 -8.10
C LEU A 33 -12.04 -9.82 -7.25
N VAL A 34 -11.90 -10.15 -5.96
CA VAL A 34 -10.94 -9.47 -5.07
C VAL A 34 -9.53 -9.65 -5.63
N GLY A 35 -8.86 -8.53 -5.92
CA GLY A 35 -7.54 -8.50 -6.56
C GLY A 35 -7.56 -8.57 -8.10
N ARG A 36 -8.74 -8.61 -8.73
CA ARG A 36 -8.93 -8.51 -10.19
C ARG A 36 -9.53 -7.18 -10.63
N VAL A 37 -10.21 -6.48 -9.72
CA VAL A 37 -10.73 -5.13 -9.97
C VAL A 37 -9.56 -4.14 -9.93
N PRO A 38 -9.25 -3.45 -11.04
CA PRO A 38 -8.19 -2.46 -11.04
C PRO A 38 -8.62 -1.24 -10.22
N ILE A 39 -7.73 -0.75 -9.36
CA ILE A 39 -7.87 0.57 -8.75
C ILE A 39 -7.64 1.64 -9.82
N GLN A 40 -8.36 2.76 -9.72
CA GLN A 40 -8.31 3.80 -10.74
C GLN A 40 -7.82 5.13 -10.17
N SER A 41 -6.79 5.69 -10.79
CA SER A 41 -6.43 7.10 -10.62
C SER A 41 -7.40 7.98 -11.42
N THR A 42 -7.71 9.16 -10.89
CA THR A 42 -8.46 10.23 -11.57
C THR A 42 -7.58 11.49 -11.65
N PRO A 43 -7.94 12.51 -12.44
CA PRO A 43 -7.15 13.74 -12.53
C PRO A 43 -6.91 14.48 -11.19
N VAL A 44 -7.73 14.21 -10.18
CA VAL A 44 -7.65 14.86 -8.86
C VAL A 44 -7.18 13.94 -7.73
N ASN A 45 -7.14 12.63 -7.99
CA ASN A 45 -6.86 11.60 -6.99
C ASN A 45 -6.00 10.48 -7.60
N VAL A 46 -4.82 10.26 -7.04
CA VAL A 46 -3.95 9.16 -7.47
C VAL A 46 -4.12 7.99 -6.51
N ALA A 47 -4.43 6.83 -7.07
CA ALA A 47 -4.70 5.62 -6.29
C ALA A 47 -3.46 4.71 -6.26
N TRP A 48 -3.17 4.16 -5.09
CA TRP A 48 -2.09 3.21 -4.90
C TRP A 48 -2.59 1.94 -4.21
N GLN A 49 -2.06 0.81 -4.64
CA GLN A 49 -2.30 -0.50 -4.07
C GLN A 49 -1.12 -0.90 -3.19
N LEU A 50 -1.42 -1.25 -1.94
CA LEU A 50 -0.42 -1.63 -0.94
C LEU A 50 -0.46 -3.13 -0.65
N HIS A 51 0.69 -3.75 -0.82
CA HIS A 51 0.97 -5.12 -0.41
C HIS A 51 2.06 -5.14 0.64
N VAL A 52 2.04 -6.15 1.50
CA VAL A 52 3.16 -6.46 2.38
C VAL A 52 3.62 -7.87 2.07
N ILE A 53 4.92 -8.03 1.90
CA ILE A 53 5.58 -9.33 1.77
C ILE A 53 6.54 -9.51 2.93
N GLN A 54 6.68 -10.74 3.40
CA GLN A 54 7.73 -11.11 4.33
C GLN A 54 8.95 -11.54 3.53
N THR A 55 10.08 -10.87 3.73
CA THR A 55 11.33 -11.15 3.01
C THR A 55 12.20 -12.15 3.77
N ASN A 56 12.10 -12.17 5.10
CA ASN A 56 12.77 -13.15 5.93
C ASN A 56 11.84 -13.68 7.03
N ARG A 57 11.70 -15.01 7.09
CA ARG A 57 10.80 -15.66 8.05
C ARG A 57 11.30 -15.52 9.48
N ASP A 58 12.61 -15.61 9.69
CA ASP A 58 13.23 -15.70 11.01
C ASP A 58 13.41 -14.32 11.66
N TYR A 59 13.60 -13.28 10.85
CA TYR A 59 13.88 -11.93 11.31
C TYR A 59 12.66 -11.00 11.25
N ASN A 60 11.50 -11.51 10.81
CA ASN A 60 10.28 -10.74 10.59
C ASN A 60 10.48 -9.52 9.65
N ASP A 61 11.49 -9.57 8.79
CA ASP A 61 11.72 -8.53 7.81
C ASP A 61 10.57 -8.50 6.81
N GLN A 62 10.03 -7.32 6.59
CA GLN A 62 8.87 -7.08 5.75
C GLN A 62 9.15 -5.94 4.80
N VAL A 63 8.56 -6.01 3.61
CA VAL A 63 8.60 -4.94 2.62
C VAL A 63 7.17 -4.64 2.21
N VAL A 64 6.81 -3.37 2.26
CA VAL A 64 5.60 -2.88 1.60
C VAL A 64 5.92 -2.61 0.15
N ILE A 65 5.10 -3.17 -0.74
CA ILE A 65 5.10 -2.88 -2.16
C ILE A 65 3.94 -1.92 -2.40
N ALA A 66 4.25 -0.67 -2.72
CA ALA A 66 3.28 0.31 -3.16
C ALA A 66 3.28 0.34 -4.69
N MET A 67 2.14 0.03 -5.31
CA MET A 67 1.97 0.01 -6.75
C MET A 67 0.98 1.08 -7.16
N GLU A 68 1.36 1.94 -8.11
CA GLU A 68 0.47 2.99 -8.60
C GLU A 68 -0.59 2.41 -9.54
N ALA A 69 -1.81 2.95 -9.50
CA ALA A 69 -2.94 2.46 -10.27
C ALA A 69 -2.69 2.57 -11.78
N PHE A 70 -2.98 1.50 -12.52
CA PHE A 70 -2.78 1.41 -13.98
C PHE A 70 -1.35 1.60 -14.50
N SER A 71 -0.33 1.58 -13.62
CA SER A 71 1.05 1.48 -14.04
C SER A 71 1.74 0.25 -13.48
N ARG A 72 2.92 -0.06 -14.01
CA ARG A 72 3.84 -1.05 -13.43
C ARG A 72 4.81 -0.40 -12.44
N TYR A 73 4.60 0.89 -12.13
CA TYR A 73 5.47 1.67 -11.28
C TYR A 73 5.25 1.27 -9.82
N GLN A 74 6.37 0.95 -9.15
CA GLN A 74 6.35 0.36 -7.82
C GLN A 74 7.42 1.00 -6.96
N ILE A 75 7.04 1.35 -5.73
CA ILE A 75 7.95 1.80 -4.69
C ILE A 75 8.00 0.70 -3.63
N LEU A 76 9.21 0.22 -3.34
CA LEU A 76 9.49 -0.74 -2.28
C LEU A 76 9.86 0.01 -1.00
N ILE A 77 9.11 -0.23 0.07
CA ILE A 77 9.28 0.42 1.37
C ILE A 77 9.70 -0.66 2.38
N PRO A 78 10.98 -0.68 2.82
CA PRO A 78 11.41 -1.53 3.91
C PRO A 78 10.66 -1.17 5.20
N VAL A 79 10.14 -2.17 5.89
CA VAL A 79 9.31 -1.99 7.08
C VAL A 79 10.11 -2.34 8.32
N THR A 80 10.26 -1.38 9.24
CA THR A 80 10.80 -1.63 10.60
C THR A 80 9.73 -2.23 11.52
N TRP A 81 10.03 -2.55 12.77
CA TRP A 81 9.09 -3.24 13.69
C TRP A 81 7.94 -2.37 14.23
N ASP A 82 8.06 -1.06 14.15
CA ASP A 82 7.15 -0.04 14.70
C ASP A 82 6.37 0.74 13.64
N MET A 83 6.79 0.65 12.38
CA MET A 83 6.21 1.41 11.28
C MET A 83 4.70 1.18 11.14
N GLY A 84 3.95 2.29 11.16
CA GLY A 84 2.51 2.35 11.01
C GLY A 84 2.07 3.02 9.71
N MET A 85 0.75 3.15 9.51
CA MET A 85 0.22 3.61 8.21
C MET A 85 0.66 5.02 7.82
N LYS A 86 0.67 5.96 8.76
CA LYS A 86 1.07 7.35 8.51
C LYS A 86 2.52 7.46 8.06
N GLU A 87 3.39 6.61 8.59
CA GLU A 87 4.81 6.60 8.23
C GLU A 87 5.02 6.00 6.83
N ILE A 88 4.31 4.91 6.51
CA ILE A 88 4.31 4.31 5.17
C ILE A 88 3.81 5.32 4.14
N GLU A 89 2.73 6.03 4.42
CA GLU A 89 2.20 7.08 3.57
C GLU A 89 3.19 8.23 3.38
N SER A 90 3.85 8.67 4.46
CA SER A 90 4.88 9.72 4.38
C SER A 90 6.05 9.30 3.51
N ILE A 91 6.59 8.08 3.70
CA ILE A 91 7.70 7.56 2.90
C ILE A 91 7.30 7.44 1.43
N LEU A 92 6.09 6.93 1.16
CA LEU A 92 5.56 6.80 -0.19
C LEU A 92 5.51 8.17 -0.90
N LEU A 93 4.94 9.18 -0.23
CA LEU A 93 4.85 10.54 -0.78
C LEU A 93 6.22 11.15 -1.03
N THR A 94 7.15 11.06 -0.07
CA THR A 94 8.52 11.57 -0.22
C THR A 94 9.22 10.92 -1.40
N ARG A 95 9.24 9.59 -1.46
CA ARG A 95 9.91 8.86 -2.54
C ARG A 95 9.29 9.13 -3.90
N TRP A 96 7.96 9.20 -3.96
CA TRP A 96 7.28 9.51 -5.21
C TRP A 96 7.60 10.92 -5.72
N MET A 97 7.69 11.91 -4.82
CA MET A 97 8.11 13.26 -5.19
C MET A 97 9.56 13.33 -5.66
N GLU A 98 10.47 12.60 -5.02
CA GLU A 98 11.87 12.52 -5.43
C GLU A 98 12.07 11.90 -6.81
N GLU A 99 11.25 10.91 -7.18
CA GLU A 99 11.34 10.26 -8.48
C GLU A 99 10.67 11.05 -9.63
N LEU A 100 9.94 12.13 -9.31
CA LEU A 100 9.34 13.06 -10.28
C LEU A 100 10.24 14.26 -10.64
N LEU A 101 11.33 14.47 -9.91
CA LEU A 101 12.32 15.54 -10.10
C LEU A 101 13.54 15.05 -10.88
#